data_AF-E2N807-F1
#
_entry.id   AF-E2N807-F1
#
_cell.length_a   1.000
_cell.length_b   1.000
_cell.length_c   1.000
_cell.angle_alpha   90.00
_cell.angle_beta   90.00
_cell.angle_gamma   90.00
#
_symmetry.space_group_name_H-M   'P 1'
#
loop_
_entity.id
_entity.type
_entity.pdbx_description
1 polymer ?
#
loop_
_entity_poly.entity_id
_entity_poly.type
_entity_poly.pdbx_seq_one_letter_code
_entity_poly.pdbx_strand_id
1 'polypeptide(L)' 'MKKKRISIRFDDRTLMLLEELSSKTGAKTSVVIRSLIMKGINDIMDDTGNFKINEKQIQEE' A
#
# COMPACT_ATOMS: atom_id res chain seq x y z
N MET A 1 -3.34 20.41 1.67
CA MET A 1 -1.94 19.92 1.58
C MET A 1 -1.49 19.91 0.12
N LYS A 2 -0.28 20.39 -0.20
CA LYS A 2 0.28 20.30 -1.56
C LYS A 2 0.57 18.83 -1.89
N LYS A 3 0.08 18.35 -3.03
CA LYS A 3 0.40 17.02 -3.54
C LYS A 3 1.86 17.02 -4.04
N LYS A 4 2.71 16.14 -3.50
CA LYS A 4 4.07 15.91 -4.02
C LYS A 4 4.03 14.76 -5.03
N ARG A 5 4.80 14.87 -6.12
CA ARG A 5 4.99 13.79 -7.09
C ARG A 5 6.17 12.93 -6.64
N ILE A 6 5.97 11.61 -6.63
CA ILE A 6 7.01 10.60 -6.38
C ILE A 6 7.10 9.73 -7.64
N SER A 7 8.31 9.34 -8.04
CA SER A 7 8.57 8.45 -9.18
C SER A 7 9.27 7.19 -8.67
N ILE A 8 8.77 6.02 -9.04
CA ILE A 8 9.25 4.71 -8.60
C ILE A 8 9.35 3.81 -9.83
N ARG A 9 10.41 3.01 -9.92
CA ARG A 9 10.60 2.01 -10.99
C ARG A 9 9.98 0.68 -10.56
N PHE A 10 9.33 0.02 -11.50
CA PHE A 10 8.79 -1.34 -11.36
C PHE A 10 9.45 -2.23 -12.41
N ASP A 11 9.57 -3.52 -12.10
CA ASP A 11 9.90 -4.52 -13.13
C ASP A 11 8.68 -4.74 -14.05
N ASP A 12 8.94 -5.36 -15.21
CA ASP A 12 7.92 -5.58 -16.24
C ASP A 12 6.75 -6.43 -15.71
N ARG A 13 7.04 -7.46 -14.92
CA ARG A 13 6.02 -8.34 -14.34
C ARG A 13 5.07 -7.56 -13.44
N THR A 14 5.61 -6.70 -12.58
CA THR A 14 4.81 -5.88 -11.66
C THR A 14 3.96 -4.89 -12.43
N LEU A 15 4.51 -4.27 -13.48
CA LEU A 15 3.74 -3.37 -14.34
C LEU A 15 2.56 -4.10 -14.99
N MET A 16 2.79 -5.29 -15.57
CA MET A 16 1.72 -6.09 -16.18
C MET A 16 0.58 -6.41 -15.20
N LEU A 17 0.91 -6.79 -13.96
CA LEU A 17 -0.11 -7.08 -12.94
C LEU A 17 -0.90 -5.83 -12.54
N LEU A 18 -0.24 -4.67 -12.44
CA LEU A 18 -0.90 -3.40 -12.14
C LEU A 18 -1.82 -2.95 -13.28
N GLU A 19 -1.44 -3.20 -14.53
CA GLU A 19 -2.27 -2.93 -15.71
C GLU A 19 -3.48 -3.87 -15.79
N GLU A 20 -3.31 -5.15 -15.48
CA GLU A 20 -4.41 -6.10 -15.42
C GLU A 20 -5.44 -5.70 -14.34
N LEU A 21 -4.96 -5.30 -13.15
CA LEU A 21 -5.82 -4.77 -12.09
C LEU A 21 -6.52 -3.48 -12.51
N SER A 22 -5.82 -2.57 -13.19
CA SER A 22 -6.40 -1.36 -13.75
C SER A 22 -7.54 -1.68 -14.72
N SER A 23 -7.33 -2.65 -15.62
CA SER A 23 -8.32 -3.10 -16.59
C SER A 23 -9.55 -3.71 -15.91
N LYS A 24 -9.37 -4.64 -14.98
CA LYS A 24 -10.48 -5.32 -14.28
C LYS A 24 -11.31 -4.38 -13.39
N THR A 25 -10.69 -3.34 -12.83
CA THR A 25 -11.36 -2.41 -11.92
C THR A 25 -11.93 -1.17 -12.61
N GLY A 26 -11.51 -0.89 -13.86
CA GLY A 26 -11.80 0.37 -14.56
C GLY A 26 -11.11 1.60 -13.94
N ALA A 27 -10.29 1.42 -12.89
CA ALA A 27 -9.55 2.49 -12.26
C ALA A 27 -8.19 2.70 -12.96
N LYS A 28 -7.67 3.93 -12.96
CA LYS A 28 -6.32 4.21 -13.47
C LYS A 28 -5.26 3.46 -12.65
N THR A 29 -4.19 2.99 -13.28
CA THR A 29 -3.04 2.34 -12.60
C THR A 29 -2.54 3.15 -11.39
N SER A 30 -2.45 4.48 -11.51
CA SER A 30 -2.03 5.33 -10.38
C SER A 30 -3.00 5.32 -9.19
N VAL A 31 -4.29 5.10 -9.43
CA VAL A 31 -5.30 4.94 -8.36
C VAL A 31 -5.11 3.59 -7.70
N VAL A 32 -4.96 2.51 -8.48
CA VAL A 32 -4.68 1.16 -7.99
C VAL A 32 -3.44 1.16 -7.09
N ILE A 33 -2.32 1.71 -7.58
CA ILE A 33 -1.07 1.81 -6.81
C ILE A 33 -1.28 2.55 -5.49
N ARG A 34 -1.96 3.71 -5.51
CA ARG A 34 -2.22 4.47 -4.27
C ARG A 34 -3.07 3.69 -3.28
N SER A 35 -4.10 2.99 -3.74
CA SER A 35 -4.96 2.18 -2.86
C SER A 35 -4.19 1.02 -2.23
N LEU A 36 -3.35 0.34 -3.01
CA LEU A 36 -2.50 -0.75 -2.51
C LEU A 36 -1.48 -0.24 -1.48
N ILE A 37 -0.83 0.90 -1.76
CA ILE A 37 0.10 1.53 -0.82
C ILE A 37 -0.61 1.93 0.47
N MET A 38 -1.77 2.56 0.40
CA MET A 38 -2.51 2.96 1.61
C MET A 38 -2.97 1.75 2.41
N LYS A 39 -3.40 0.67 1.75
CA LYS A 39 -3.69 -0.60 2.42
C LYS A 39 -2.45 -1.13 3.15
N GLY A 40 -1.30 -1.20 2.47
CA GLY A 40 -0.06 -1.67 3.07
C GLY A 40 0.40 -0.81 4.24
N ILE A 41 0.29 0.52 4.14
CA ILE A 41 0.58 1.44 5.24
C ILE A 41 -0.35 1.16 6.42
N ASN A 42 -1.66 1.05 6.19
CA ASN A 42 -2.63 0.79 7.26
C ASN A 42 -2.46 -0.61 7.88
N ASP A 43 -1.94 -1.58 7.14
CA ASP A 43 -1.63 -2.91 7.67
C ASP A 43 -0.38 -2.88 8.56
N ILE A 44 0.57 -1.97 8.29
CA ILE A 44 1.87 -1.87 8.98
C ILE A 44 1.85 -0.85 10.12
N MET A 45 1.09 0.24 9.98
CA MET A 45 1.10 1.40 10.86
C MET A 45 -0.28 1.65 11.47
N ASP A 46 -0.30 2.15 12.70
CA ASP A 46 -1.51 2.67 13.35
C ASP A 46 -1.80 4.12 12.95
N ASP A 47 -2.93 4.65 13.44
CA ASP A 47 -3.38 6.02 13.13
C ASP A 47 -2.44 7.11 13.70
N THR A 48 -1.56 6.75 14.63
CA THR A 48 -0.55 7.65 15.22
C THR A 48 0.78 7.59 14.49
N GLY A 49 0.92 6.70 13.51
CA GLY A 49 2.13 6.52 12.72
C GLY A 49 3.16 5.59 13.37
N ASN A 50 2.78 4.84 14.41
CA ASN A 50 3.64 3.80 14.97
C ASN A 50 3.45 2.50 14.21
N PHE A 51 4.49 1.64 14.21
CA PHE A 51 4.32 0.28 13.72
C PHE A 51 3.28 -0.44 14.58
N LYS A 52 2.38 -1.19 13.94
CA LYS A 52 1.56 -2.19 14.61
C LYS A 52 2.49 -3.33 15.03
N ILE A 53 3.13 -3.17 16.19
CA ILE A 53 3.97 -4.22 16.77
C ILE A 53 2.99 -5.31 17.18
N ASN A 54 3.04 -6.46 16.51
CA ASN A 54 2.44 -7.70 17.00
C ASN A 54 3.27 -8.17 18.20
N GLU A 55 3.24 -7.45 19.31
CA GLU A 55 3.55 -8.06 20.59
C GLU A 55 2.45 -9.10 20.77
N LYS A 56 2.78 -10.36 20.52
CA LYS A 56 2.12 -11.45 21.25
C LYS A 56 2.26 -11.02 22.70
N GLN A 57 1.21 -10.45 23.28
CA GLN A 57 1.15 -10.18 24.70
C GLN A 57 1.41 -11.54 25.36
N ILE A 58 2.62 -11.68 25.89
CA ILE A 58 2.90 -12.74 26.85
C ILE A 58 1.98 -12.36 28.01
N GLN A 59 0.86 -13.07 28.13
CA GLN A 59 0.05 -13.00 29.33
C GLN A 59 0.94 -13.55 30.44
N GLU A 60 1.52 -12.65 31.23
CA GLU A 60 2.07 -13.02 32.53
C GLU A 60 0.88 -13.34 33.45
N GLU A 61 0.82 -14.59 33.91
CA GLU A 61 -0.13 -15.10 34.91
C GLU A 61 0.04 -14.41 36.28
#